data_AF-A0A651FZJ6-F1
#
_entry.id   AF-A0A651FZJ6-F1
#
_cell.length_a   1.000
_cell.length_b   1.000
_cell.length_c   1.000
_cell.angle_alpha   90.00
_cell.angle_beta   90.00
_cell.angle_gamma   90.00
#
_symmetry.space_group_name_H-M   'P 1'
#
loop_
_entity.id
_entity.type
_entity.pdbx_description
1 polymer ?
#
loop_
_entity_poly.entity_id
_entity_poly.type
_entity_poly.pdbx_seq_one_letter_code
_entity_poly.pdbx_strand_id
1 'polypeptide(L)'
;MKRRVFRGLAAFAVVAAGLALAGCAGDLNPVRDVFVATGIGEGPREAPEFISQTRPAASGYLPIGQTAPARDTTPKTDEELAEMEVELRRLRDRNTASAASARALASSPAPEPVIVEPVPALEPSPRPPQY
;
A
#
# COMPACT_ATOMS: atom_id res chain seq x y z
N MET A 1 -35.15 -45.50 -27.19
CA MET A 1 -34.67 -44.93 -25.90
C MET A 1 -33.21 -44.49 -25.92
N LYS A 2 -32.25 -45.32 -26.35
CA LYS A 2 -30.80 -45.04 -26.26
C LYS A 2 -30.34 -43.68 -26.82
N ARG A 3 -30.87 -43.24 -27.98
CA ARG A 3 -30.53 -41.94 -28.60
C ARG A 3 -31.01 -40.71 -27.84
N ARG A 4 -32.12 -40.81 -27.10
CA ARG A 4 -32.64 -39.69 -26.27
C ARG A 4 -31.84 -39.57 -24.97
N VAL A 5 -31.46 -40.71 -24.40
CA VAL A 5 -30.58 -40.79 -23.21
C VAL A 5 -29.19 -40.26 -23.54
N PHE A 6 -28.61 -40.64 -24.68
CA PHE A 6 -27.30 -40.15 -25.12
C PHE A 6 -27.29 -38.64 -25.40
N ARG A 7 -28.36 -38.10 -25.98
CA ARG A 7 -28.52 -36.64 -26.18
C ARG A 7 -28.68 -35.89 -24.86
N GLY A 8 -29.40 -36.45 -23.90
CA GLY A 8 -29.52 -35.88 -22.55
C GLY A 8 -28.19 -35.87 -21.80
N LEU A 9 -27.42 -36.97 -21.89
CA LEU A 9 -26.11 -37.08 -21.26
C LEU A 9 -25.09 -36.11 -21.87
N ALA A 10 -25.11 -35.96 -23.19
CA ALA A 10 -24.25 -35.01 -23.90
C ALA A 10 -24.58 -33.55 -23.55
N ALA A 11 -25.87 -33.20 -23.48
CA ALA A 11 -26.29 -31.87 -23.07
C ALA A 11 -25.89 -31.55 -21.62
N PHE A 12 -26.03 -32.52 -20.71
CA PHE A 12 -25.59 -32.38 -19.32
C PHE A 12 -24.09 -32.20 -19.20
N ALA A 13 -23.30 -32.96 -19.96
CA ALA A 13 -21.83 -32.83 -19.98
C ALA A 13 -21.37 -31.45 -20.48
N VAL A 14 -22.05 -30.88 -21.47
CA VAL A 14 -21.74 -29.54 -22.00
C VAL A 14 -22.04 -28.45 -20.96
N VAL A 15 -23.18 -28.54 -20.27
CA VAL A 15 -23.53 -27.58 -19.20
C VAL A 15 -22.56 -27.69 -18.02
N ALA A 16 -22.23 -28.92 -17.60
CA ALA A 16 -21.28 -29.15 -16.52
C ALA A 16 -19.88 -28.62 -16.85
N ALA A 17 -19.40 -28.82 -18.09
CA ALA A 17 -18.14 -28.28 -18.55
C ALA A 17 -18.15 -26.74 -18.61
N GLY A 18 -19.25 -26.12 -19.04
CA GLY A 18 -19.42 -24.67 -19.05
C GLY A 18 -19.35 -24.05 -17.65
N LEU A 19 -20.02 -24.66 -16.66
CA LEU A 19 -19.99 -24.18 -15.27
C LEU A 19 -18.61 -24.36 -14.62
N ALA A 20 -17.91 -25.47 -14.92
CA ALA A 20 -16.56 -25.72 -14.40
C ALA A 20 -15.52 -24.72 -14.96
N LEU A 21 -15.65 -24.32 -16.23
CA LEU A 21 -14.74 -23.37 -16.87
C LEU A 21 -15.03 -21.91 -16.47
N ALA A 22 -16.31 -21.54 -16.32
CA ALA A 22 -16.70 -20.18 -15.93
C ALA A 22 -16.36 -19.84 -14.47
N GLY A 23 -16.38 -20.82 -13.56
CA GLY A 23 -16.09 -20.62 -12.14
C GLY A 23 -14.60 -20.40 -11.81
N CYS A 24 -13.67 -20.73 -12.71
CA CYS A 24 -12.23 -20.66 -12.44
C CYS A 24 -11.55 -19.37 -12.91
N ALA A 25 -12.18 -18.55 -13.74
CA ALA A 25 -11.50 -17.37 -14.33
C ALA A 25 -12.40 -16.14 -14.57
N GLY A 26 -13.67 -16.14 -14.14
CA GLY A 26 -14.57 -15.01 -14.37
C GLY A 26 -15.47 -14.70 -13.19
N ASP A 27 -16.10 -13.51 -13.24
CA ASP A 27 -17.11 -13.02 -12.29
C ASP A 27 -18.42 -13.85 -12.28
N LEU A 28 -18.48 -14.95 -13.01
CA LEU A 28 -19.61 -15.87 -13.07
C LEU A 28 -19.39 -17.03 -12.08
N ASN A 29 -19.86 -16.86 -10.85
CA ASN A 29 -19.80 -17.89 -9.83
C ASN A 29 -21.23 -18.32 -9.44
N PRO A 30 -21.73 -19.44 -10.00
CA PRO A 30 -23.12 -19.86 -9.80
C PRO A 30 -23.42 -20.20 -8.33
N VAL A 31 -22.43 -20.62 -7.55
CA VAL A 31 -22.58 -20.87 -6.12
C VAL A 31 -22.76 -19.53 -5.39
N ARG A 32 -21.86 -18.57 -5.62
CA ARG A 32 -21.97 -17.20 -5.08
C ARG A 32 -23.33 -16.59 -5.41
N ASP A 33 -23.76 -16.71 -6.66
CA ASP A 33 -24.99 -16.08 -7.15
C ASP A 33 -26.24 -16.68 -6.48
N VAL A 34 -26.24 -17.99 -6.18
CA VAL A 34 -27.30 -18.62 -5.36
C VAL A 34 -27.28 -18.11 -3.92
N PHE A 35 -26.09 -17.96 -3.31
CA PHE A 35 -26.00 -17.39 -1.96
C PHE A 35 -26.47 -15.93 -1.91
N VAL A 36 -26.10 -15.12 -2.90
CA VAL A 36 -26.59 -13.73 -3.03
C VAL A 36 -28.11 -13.70 -3.23
N ALA A 37 -28.66 -14.54 -4.12
CA ALA A 37 -30.09 -14.60 -4.37
C ALA A 37 -30.92 -15.09 -3.16
N THR A 38 -30.33 -15.94 -2.31
CA THR A 38 -30.98 -16.43 -1.07
C THR A 38 -30.81 -15.47 0.11
N GLY A 39 -30.14 -14.33 -0.08
CA GLY A 39 -29.91 -13.31 0.95
C GLY A 39 -28.88 -13.70 2.02
N ILE A 40 -28.20 -14.84 1.85
CA ILE A 40 -27.15 -15.32 2.75
C ILE A 40 -25.77 -14.77 2.32
N GLY A 41 -25.61 -14.53 1.02
CA GLY A 41 -24.38 -14.02 0.41
C GLY A 41 -24.43 -12.51 0.16
N GLU A 42 -23.24 -11.91 0.15
CA GLU A 42 -23.05 -10.49 -0.15
C GLU A 42 -22.84 -10.29 -1.67
N GLY A 43 -23.60 -9.35 -2.26
CA GLY A 43 -23.43 -8.98 -3.66
C GLY A 43 -22.15 -8.17 -3.92
N PRO A 44 -21.80 -7.93 -5.20
CA PRO A 44 -20.72 -7.02 -5.55
C PRO A 44 -20.98 -5.65 -4.95
N ARG A 45 -20.05 -5.14 -4.15
CA ARG A 45 -20.11 -3.77 -3.61
C ARG A 45 -19.29 -2.84 -4.48
N GLU A 46 -19.84 -1.66 -4.72
CA GLU A 46 -19.08 -0.59 -5.35
C GLU A 46 -17.90 -0.21 -4.48
N ALA A 47 -16.75 0.02 -5.12
CA ALA A 47 -15.56 0.45 -4.39
C ALA A 47 -15.78 1.88 -3.85
N PRO A 48 -15.36 2.17 -2.60
CA PRO A 48 -15.34 3.53 -2.09
C PRO A 48 -14.59 4.50 -3.02
N GLU A 49 -15.01 5.76 -3.02
CA GLU A 49 -14.55 6.77 -3.99
C GLU A 49 -13.03 7.02 -3.94
N PHE A 50 -12.41 6.95 -2.76
CA PHE A 50 -10.95 7.09 -2.66
C PHE A 50 -10.22 5.89 -3.30
N ILE A 51 -10.83 4.71 -3.36
CA ILE A 51 -10.26 3.53 -4.01
C ILE A 51 -10.44 3.63 -5.52
N SER A 52 -11.61 4.06 -6.00
CA SER A 52 -11.85 4.24 -7.44
C SER A 52 -10.90 5.27 -8.06
N GLN A 53 -10.62 6.38 -7.34
CA GLN A 53 -9.73 7.44 -7.81
C GLN A 53 -8.24 7.10 -7.74
N THR A 54 -7.82 6.30 -6.76
CA THR A 54 -6.39 5.98 -6.57
C THR A 54 -5.97 4.70 -7.29
N ARG A 55 -6.92 3.81 -7.60
CA ARG A 55 -6.60 2.54 -8.28
C ARG A 55 -6.22 2.81 -9.73
N PRO A 56 -5.04 2.34 -10.19
CA PRO A 56 -4.71 2.38 -11.60
C PRO A 56 -5.79 1.68 -12.43
N ALA A 57 -6.26 2.33 -13.50
CA ALA A 57 -7.29 1.77 -14.39
C ALA A 57 -6.91 0.41 -14.99
N ALA A 58 -5.60 0.14 -15.09
CA ALA A 58 -5.04 -1.15 -15.42
C ALA A 58 -4.03 -1.57 -14.34
N SER A 59 -4.46 -2.38 -13.38
CA SER A 59 -3.51 -3.18 -12.59
C SER A 59 -3.17 -4.41 -13.41
N GLY A 60 -2.18 -4.29 -14.30
CA GLY A 60 -1.63 -5.45 -14.99
C GLY A 60 -1.21 -6.50 -13.96
N TYR A 61 -1.57 -7.76 -14.19
CA TYR A 61 -1.03 -8.88 -13.43
C TYR A 61 0.50 -8.76 -13.44
N LEU A 62 1.13 -8.67 -12.26
CA LEU A 62 2.58 -8.73 -12.11
C LEU A 62 2.94 -10.20 -11.89
N PRO A 63 3.41 -10.93 -12.92
CA PRO A 63 3.73 -12.33 -12.81
C PRO A 63 4.84 -12.56 -11.79
N ILE A 64 4.53 -13.42 -10.81
CA ILE A 64 5.47 -13.86 -9.79
C ILE A 64 6.51 -14.73 -10.49
N GLY A 65 7.80 -14.39 -10.35
CA GLY A 65 8.89 -15.09 -11.02
C GLY A 65 9.41 -14.44 -12.30
N GLN A 66 8.88 -13.28 -12.71
CA GLN A 66 9.57 -12.47 -13.71
C GLN A 66 10.72 -11.70 -13.07
N THR A 67 11.91 -11.88 -13.66
CA THR A 67 13.09 -11.09 -13.30
C THR A 67 12.80 -9.64 -13.66
N ALA A 68 13.08 -8.73 -12.72
CA ALA A 68 12.99 -7.30 -12.99
C ALA A 68 13.81 -6.96 -14.26
N PRO A 69 13.35 -5.99 -15.07
CA PRO A 69 14.12 -5.55 -16.24
C PRO A 69 15.54 -5.21 -15.81
N ALA A 70 16.51 -5.66 -16.60
CA ALA A 70 17.92 -5.42 -16.33
C ALA A 70 18.14 -3.91 -16.17
N ARG A 71 18.70 -3.52 -15.03
CA ARG A 71 19.04 -2.12 -14.79
C ARG A 71 20.22 -1.77 -15.67
N ASP A 72 20.14 -0.64 -16.37
CA ASP A 72 21.26 -0.08 -17.13
C ASP A 72 22.25 0.60 -16.17
N THR A 73 22.83 -0.20 -15.29
CA THR A 73 23.81 0.24 -14.30
C THR A 73 24.97 -0.73 -14.30
N THR A 74 26.16 -0.24 -14.60
CA THR A 74 27.39 -1.03 -14.52
C THR A 74 27.60 -1.52 -13.08
N PRO A 75 27.88 -2.83 -12.87
CA PRO A 75 28.29 -3.33 -11.57
C PRO A 75 29.55 -2.62 -11.10
N LYS A 76 29.65 -2.33 -9.80
CA LYS A 76 30.90 -1.83 -9.21
C LYS A 76 31.99 -2.90 -9.32
N THR A 77 33.22 -2.47 -9.53
CA THR A 77 34.39 -3.34 -9.42
C THR A 77 34.65 -3.73 -7.96
N ASP A 78 35.44 -4.78 -7.73
CA ASP A 78 35.80 -5.22 -6.37
C ASP A 78 36.55 -4.13 -5.59
N GLU A 79 37.37 -3.33 -6.27
CA GLU A 79 38.10 -2.21 -5.69
C GLU A 79 37.15 -1.07 -5.29
N GLU A 80 36.20 -0.70 -6.16
CA GLU A 80 35.17 0.30 -5.85
C GLU A 80 34.25 -0.14 -4.72
N LEU A 81 34.00 -1.45 -4.60
CA LEU A 81 33.23 -2.02 -3.50
C LEU A 81 34.00 -1.91 -2.18
N ALA A 82 35.28 -2.27 -2.18
CA ALA A 82 36.13 -2.19 -0.99
C ALA A 82 36.26 -0.74 -0.47
N GLU A 83 36.45 0.23 -1.37
CA GLU A 83 36.50 1.65 -1.00
C GLU A 83 35.15 2.11 -0.41
N MET A 84 34.04 1.71 -1.02
CA MET A 84 32.71 2.04 -0.52
C MET A 84 32.45 1.45 0.88
N GLU A 85 32.95 0.24 1.16
CA GLU A 85 32.84 -0.35 2.50
C GLU A 85 33.63 0.44 3.56
N VAL A 86 34.83 0.92 3.19
CA VAL A 86 35.64 1.80 4.06
C VAL A 86 34.90 3.12 4.31
N GLU A 87 34.33 3.72 3.28
CA GLU A 87 33.54 4.96 3.40
C GLU A 87 32.33 4.76 4.32
N LEU A 88 31.57 3.68 4.14
CA LEU A 88 30.41 3.36 4.97
C LEU A 88 30.78 3.13 6.42
N ARG A 89 31.93 2.49 6.69
CA ARG A 89 32.44 2.32 8.06
C ARG A 89 32.78 3.67 8.68
N ARG A 90 33.48 4.53 7.93
CA ARG A 90 33.80 5.90 8.36
C ARG A 90 32.55 6.74 8.64
N LEU A 91 31.50 6.60 7.83
CA LEU A 91 30.20 7.26 8.04
C LEU A 91 29.54 6.77 9.32
N ARG A 92 29.51 5.45 9.55
CA ARG A 92 28.97 4.86 10.77
C ARG A 92 29.69 5.38 12.01
N ASP A 93 31.02 5.44 11.98
CA ASP A 93 31.81 5.91 13.13
C ASP A 93 31.52 7.38 13.45
N ARG A 94 31.45 8.24 12.43
CA ARG A 94 31.04 9.65 12.58
C ARG A 94 29.65 9.79 13.17
N ASN A 95 28.67 9.05 12.65
CA ASN A 95 27.31 9.09 13.15
C ASN A 95 27.22 8.59 14.60
N THR A 96 27.99 7.56 14.94
CA THR A 96 28.06 7.02 16.31
C THR A 96 28.65 8.04 17.27
N ALA A 97 29.72 8.73 16.89
CA ALA A 97 30.33 9.80 17.68
C ALA A 97 29.37 10.99 17.88
N SER A 98 28.69 11.43 16.81
CA SER A 98 27.67 12.49 16.91
C SER A 98 26.47 12.08 17.76
N ALA A 99 26.04 10.83 17.68
CA ALA A 99 24.96 10.33 18.53
C ALA A 99 25.40 10.23 20.00
N ALA A 100 26.68 9.93 20.28
CA ALA A 100 27.22 9.94 21.64
C ALA A 100 27.22 11.36 22.23
N SER A 101 27.64 12.37 21.48
CA SER A 101 27.60 13.76 21.94
C SER A 101 26.17 14.26 22.16
N ALA A 102 25.24 13.92 21.26
CA ALA A 102 23.83 14.25 21.43
C ALA A 102 23.22 13.63 22.69
N ARG A 103 23.54 12.36 22.99
CA ARG A 103 23.10 11.70 24.23
C ARG A 103 23.67 12.36 25.48
N ALA A 104 24.95 12.76 25.45
CA ALA A 104 25.56 13.48 26.56
C ALA A 104 24.84 14.82 26.83
N LEU A 105 24.54 15.59 25.79
CA LEU A 105 23.76 16.83 25.89
C LEU A 105 22.34 16.56 26.42
N ALA A 106 21.67 15.53 25.91
CA ALA A 106 20.31 15.17 26.33
C ALA A 106 20.25 14.67 27.78
N SER A 107 21.36 14.17 28.34
CA SER A 107 21.44 13.76 29.74
C SER A 107 21.62 14.92 30.72
N SER A 108 21.80 16.15 30.23
CA SER A 108 21.82 17.34 31.09
C SER A 108 20.40 17.67 31.58
N PRO A 109 20.23 18.12 32.84
CA PRO A 109 18.93 18.53 33.35
C PRO A 109 18.37 19.70 32.53
N ALA A 110 17.04 19.75 32.38
CA ALA A 110 16.39 20.82 31.64
C ALA A 110 16.81 22.19 32.21
N PRO A 111 17.16 23.17 31.36
CA PRO A 111 17.49 24.50 31.84
C PRO A 111 16.29 25.11 32.58
N GLU A 112 16.55 25.92 33.59
CA GLU A 112 15.48 26.63 34.30
C GLU A 112 14.62 27.44 33.30
N PRO A 113 13.29 27.45 33.48
CA PRO A 113 12.41 28.20 32.60
C PRO A 113 12.78 29.69 32.68
N VAL A 114 13.04 30.30 31.52
CA VAL A 114 13.16 31.75 31.41
C VAL A 114 11.79 32.34 31.72
N ILE A 115 11.67 33.02 32.86
CA ILE A 115 10.48 33.78 33.19
C ILE A 115 10.48 35.01 32.28
N VAL A 116 9.67 34.96 31.22
CA VAL A 116 9.40 36.12 30.37
C VAL A 116 8.40 37.00 31.12
N GLU A 117 8.75 38.26 31.39
CA GLU A 117 7.80 39.21 31.95
C GLU A 117 6.56 39.32 31.05
N PRO A 118 5.35 39.40 31.64
CA PRO A 118 4.13 39.51 30.85
C PRO A 118 4.19 40.76 29.97
N VAL A 119 3.96 40.56 28.67
CA VAL A 119 3.84 41.65 27.70
C VAL A 119 2.75 42.61 28.21
N PRO A 120 3.02 43.93 28.28
CA PRO A 120 2.03 44.89 28.76
C PRO A 120 0.75 44.79 27.94
N ALA A 121 -0.39 44.96 28.60
CA ALA A 121 -1.70 44.85 27.95
C ALA A 121 -1.75 45.79 26.74
N LEU A 122 -2.02 45.23 25.56
CA LEU A 122 -2.32 46.01 24.38
C LEU A 122 -3.60 46.82 24.67
N GLU A 123 -3.52 48.14 24.48
CA GLU A 123 -4.69 49.00 24.66
C GLU A 123 -5.86 48.50 23.79
N PRO A 124 -7.10 48.56 24.30
CA PRO A 124 -8.25 48.10 23.54
C PRO A 124 -8.38 48.90 22.25
N SER A 125 -8.48 48.17 21.13
CA SER A 125 -8.70 48.75 19.81
C SER A 125 -9.89 49.72 19.84
N PRO A 126 -9.75 50.94 19.27
CA PRO A 126 -10.82 51.92 19.29
C PRO A 126 -12.07 51.34 18.63
N ARG A 127 -13.22 51.50 19.31
CA ARG A 127 -14.51 51.01 18.84
C ARG A 127 -14.80 51.58 17.44
N PRO A 128 -15.17 50.76 16.44
CA PRO A 128 -15.47 51.27 15.12
C PRO A 128 -16.67 52.24 15.19
N PRO A 129 -16.69 53.30 14.36
CA PRO A 129 -17.76 54.28 14.36
C PRO A 129 -19.09 53.60 14.00
N GLN A 130 -20.13 53.88 14.77
CA GLN A 130 -21.48 53.44 14.45
C GLN A 130 -22.08 54.45 13.47
N TYR A 131 -22.33 54.00 12.24
CA TYR A 131 -23.04 54.73 11.20
C TYR A 131 -24.52 54.35 11.23
#